data_AF-A0AAW6BJY9-F1
#
_entry.id   AF-A0AAW6BJY9-F1
#
_cell.length_a   1.000
_cell.length_b   1.000
_cell.length_c   1.000
_cell.angle_alpha   90.00
_cell.angle_beta   90.00
_cell.angle_gamma   90.00
#
_symmetry.space_group_name_H-M   'P 1'
#
loop_
_entity.id
_entity.type
_entity.pdbx_description
1 polymer ?
#
loop_
_entity_poly.entity_id
_entity_poly.type
_entity_poly.pdbx_seq_one_letter_code
_entity_poly.pdbx_strand_id
1 'polypeptide(L)' 'MTTLDELLEKRSPESRYRIAKKVDEMKREIGLYQFRKARDVLQTELAAVLGIKQPTVAKMEQSDNDP' A
#
# COMPACT_ATOMS: atom_id res chain seq x y z
N MET A 1 -27.56 11.99 -4.99
CA MET A 1 -26.38 11.66 -4.17
C MET A 1 -25.21 12.39 -4.79
N THR A 2 -24.53 13.26 -4.06
CA THR A 2 -23.32 13.91 -4.59
C THR A 2 -22.19 12.90 -4.67
N THR A 3 -21.48 12.87 -5.79
CA THR A 3 -20.35 11.96 -5.98
C THR A 3 -19.09 12.47 -5.27
N LEU A 4 -18.13 11.60 -5.04
CA LEU A 4 -16.84 11.98 -4.44
C LEU A 4 -16.14 13.06 -5.28
N ASP A 5 -16.23 12.94 -6.61
CA ASP A 5 -15.61 13.87 -7.55
C ASP A 5 -16.24 15.26 -7.44
N GLU A 6 -17.56 15.36 -7.33
CA GLU A 6 -18.28 16.63 -7.12
C GLU A 6 -17.92 17.31 -5.78
N LEU A 7 -17.54 16.54 -4.75
CA LEU A 7 -17.10 17.07 -3.47
C LEU A 7 -15.62 17.50 -3.50
N LEU A 8 -14.78 16.79 -4.25
CA LEU A 8 -13.40 17.17 -4.51
C LEU A 8 -13.35 18.43 -5.36
N GLU A 9 -14.27 18.60 -6.31
CA GLU A 9 -14.35 19.78 -7.15
C GLU A 9 -14.61 21.06 -6.35
N LYS A 10 -15.39 20.96 -5.27
CA LYS A 10 -15.70 22.08 -4.38
C LYS A 10 -14.56 22.44 -3.41
N ARG A 11 -13.49 21.63 -3.34
CA ARG A 11 -12.33 21.89 -2.47
C ARG A 11 -11.34 22.83 -3.13
N SER A 12 -10.72 23.69 -2.31
CA SER A 12 -9.65 24.59 -2.75
C SER A 12 -8.43 23.81 -3.31
N PRO A 13 -7.67 24.40 -4.25
CA PRO A 13 -6.48 23.77 -4.83
C PRO A 13 -5.46 23.32 -3.76
N GLU A 14 -5.24 24.13 -2.72
CA GLU A 14 -4.34 23.81 -1.61
C GLU A 14 -4.82 22.60 -0.80
N SER A 15 -6.14 22.47 -0.60
CA SER A 15 -6.71 21.31 0.08
C SER A 15 -6.55 20.04 -0.76
N ARG A 16 -6.72 20.13 -2.09
CA ARG A 16 -6.49 18.99 -2.99
C ARG A 16 -5.02 18.56 -3.01
N TYR A 17 -4.09 19.52 -3.02
CA TYR A 17 -2.66 19.25 -2.97
C TYR A 17 -2.25 18.53 -1.68
N ARG A 18 -2.75 18.97 -0.51
CA ARG A 18 -2.49 18.29 0.77
C ARG A 18 -3.03 16.85 0.78
N ILE A 19 -4.22 16.63 0.21
CA ILE A 19 -4.81 15.30 0.09
C ILE A 19 -3.96 14.42 -0.82
N ALA A 20 -3.55 14.92 -1.99
CA ALA A 20 -2.71 14.17 -2.92
C ALA A 20 -1.37 13.78 -2.30
N LYS A 21 -0.70 14.72 -1.61
CA LYS A 21 0.55 14.45 -0.89
C LYS A 21 0.38 13.35 0.16
N LYS A 22 -0.68 13.46 0.98
CA LYS A 22 -0.98 12.46 2.01
C LYS A 22 -1.33 11.09 1.42
N VAL A 23 -2.04 11.06 0.31
CA VAL A 23 -2.34 9.83 -0.44
C VAL A 23 -1.05 9.21 -0.98
N ASP A 24 -0.12 9.99 -1.52
CA ASP A 24 1.14 9.47 -2.00
C ASP A 24 2.06 8.99 -0.87
N GLU A 25 2.01 9.62 0.30
CA GLU A 25 2.64 9.12 1.53
C GLU A 25 1.99 7.78 1.96
N MET A 26 0.67 7.69 2.01
CA MET A 26 -0.07 6.46 2.33
C MET A 26 0.14 5.34 1.29
N LYS A 27 0.31 5.68 0.00
CA LYS A 27 0.64 4.69 -1.05
C LYS A 27 2.02 4.09 -0.85
N ARG A 28 2.97 4.87 -0.33
CA ARG A 28 4.30 4.36 0.05
C ARG A 28 4.21 3.42 1.25
N GLU A 29 3.19 3.57 2.10
CA GLU A 29 2.87 2.67 3.22
C GLU A 29 2.08 1.42 2.82
N ILE A 30 1.83 1.16 1.53
CA ILE A 30 1.26 -0.12 1.12
C ILE A 30 2.31 -1.20 1.36
N GLY A 31 2.17 -1.91 2.47
CA GLY A 31 3.05 -3.00 2.84
C GLY A 31 3.03 -4.14 1.82
N LEU A 32 4.15 -4.87 1.72
CA LEU A 32 4.30 -6.03 0.84
C LEU A 32 3.15 -7.04 1.00
N TYR A 33 2.66 -7.22 2.23
CA TYR A 33 1.50 -8.06 2.55
C TYR A 33 0.23 -7.65 1.78
N GLN A 34 -0.06 -6.35 1.76
CA GLN A 34 -1.25 -5.81 1.09
C GLN A 34 -1.14 -5.96 -0.43
N PHE A 35 0.05 -5.71 -0.99
CA PHE A 35 0.31 -5.94 -2.42
C PHE A 35 0.19 -7.41 -2.82
N ARG A 36 0.65 -8.33 -1.97
CA ARG A 36 0.53 -9.77 -2.20
C ARG A 36 -0.93 -10.21 -2.14
N LYS A 37 -1.68 -9.77 -1.13
CA LYS A 37 -3.12 -10.05 -0.97
C LYS A 37 -3.95 -9.51 -2.13
N ALA A 38 -3.66 -8.30 -2.61
CA ALA A 38 -4.36 -7.71 -3.75
C ALA A 38 -4.18 -8.50 -5.06
N ARG A 39 -3.13 -9.32 -5.16
CA ARG A 39 -2.86 -10.21 -6.30
C ARG A 39 -3.21 -11.67 -6.04
N ASP A 40 -3.80 -11.98 -4.89
CA ASP A 40 -4.14 -13.33 -4.45
C ASP A 40 -2.96 -14.33 -4.47
N VAL A 41 -1.75 -13.83 -4.20
CA VAL A 41 -0.52 -14.62 -4.21
C VAL A 41 -0.24 -15.21 -2.83
N LEU A 42 0.24 -16.45 -2.78
CA LEU A 42 0.66 -17.07 -1.52
C LEU A 42 2.07 -16.62 -1.12
N GLN A 43 2.33 -16.57 0.19
CA GLN A 43 3.64 -16.15 0.69
C GLN A 43 4.76 -17.12 0.30
N THR A 44 4.46 -18.42 0.21
CA THR A 44 5.37 -19.47 -0.27
C THR A 44 5.68 -19.34 -1.75
N GLU A 45 4.69 -18.95 -2.56
CA GLU A 45 4.85 -18.69 -3.99
C GLU A 45 5.72 -17.46 -4.22
N LEU A 46 5.46 -16.37 -3.50
CA LEU A 46 6.29 -15.16 -3.54
C LEU A 46 7.74 -15.47 -3.13
N ALA A 47 7.94 -16.30 -2.10
CA ALA A 47 9.27 -16.74 -1.67
C ALA A 47 9.99 -17.55 -2.75
N ALA A 48 9.29 -18.47 -3.42
CA ALA A 48 9.84 -19.27 -4.51
C ALA A 48 10.24 -18.41 -5.72
N VAL A 49 9.41 -17.45 -6.12
CA VAL A 49 9.70 -16.53 -7.23
C VAL A 49 10.91 -15.64 -6.91
N LEU A 50 11.03 -15.20 -5.66
CA LEU A 50 12.14 -14.36 -5.20
C LEU A 50 13.41 -15.16 -4.86
N GLY A 51 13.38 -16.50 -4.89
CA GLY A 51 14.51 -17.35 -4.53
C GLY A 51 14.94 -17.24 -3.06
N ILE A 52 14.04 -16.82 -2.17
CA ILE A 52 14.28 -16.64 -0.74
C ILE A 52 13.42 -17.59 0.08
N LYS A 53 13.74 -17.72 1.37
CA LYS A 53 12.94 -18.54 2.28
C LYS A 53 11.65 -17.82 2.65
N GLN A 54 10.54 -18.55 2.80
CA GLN A 54 9.24 -17.97 3.20
C GLN A 54 9.30 -17.16 4.51
N PRO A 55 10.09 -17.53 5.55
CA PRO A 55 10.25 -16.70 6.73
C PRO A 55 10.89 -15.33 6.45
N THR A 56 11.73 -15.22 5.40
CA THR A 56 12.30 -13.95 4.97
C THR A 56 11.21 -13.03 4.41
N VAL A 57 10.29 -13.57 3.61
CA VAL A 57 9.11 -12.82 3.13
C VAL A 57 8.23 -12.40 4.31
N ALA A 58 8.03 -13.27 5.30
CA ALA A 58 7.25 -12.93 6.50
C ALA A 58 7.86 -11.75 7.28
N LYS A 59 9.19 -11.67 7.40
CA LYS A 59 9.89 -10.52 7.98
C LYS A 59 9.70 -9.25 7.15
N MET A 60 9.82 -9.34 5.82
CA MET A 60 9.59 -8.20 4.92
C MET A 60 8.14 -7.70 4.93
N GLU A 61 7.17 -8.58 5.22
CA GLU A 61 5.75 -8.24 5.35
C GLU A 61 5.39 -7.63 6.72
N GLN A 62 6.23 -7.80 7.74
CA GLN A 62 6.04 -7.26 9.09
C GLN A 62 6.88 -5.99 9.27
N SER A 63 6.25 -4.83 9.11
CA SER A 63 6.89 -3.51 9.28
C SER A 63 7.47 -3.25 10.68
N ASP A 64 7.10 -4.07 11.68
CA ASP A 64 7.51 -3.93 13.09
C ASP A 64 8.72 -4.80 13.49
N ASN A 65 9.38 -5.47 12.53
CA ASN A 65 10.44 -6.45 12.80
C ASN A 65 11.85 -5.99 12.37
N ASP A 66 12.03 -4.70 12.08
CA ASP A 66 13.36 -4.07 11.99
C ASP A 66 13.79 -3.66 13.42
N PRO A 67 14.93 -4.16 13.93
CA PRO A 67 15.44 -3.81 15.26
C PRO A 67 15.89 -2.34 15.40
#